data_AF-A0A6P9CL03-F1
#
_entry.id   AF-A0A6P9CL03-F1
#
_cell.length_a   1.000
_cell.length_b   1.000
_cell.length_c   1.000
_cell.angle_alpha   90.00
_cell.angle_beta   90.00
_cell.angle_gamma   90.00
#
_symmetry.space_group_name_H-M   'P 1'
#
loop_
_entity.id
_entity.type
_entity.pdbx_description
1 polymer ?
#
loop_
_entity_poly.entity_id
_entity_poly.type
_entity_poly.pdbx_seq_one_letter_code
_entity_poly.pdbx_strand_id
1 'polypeptide(L)'
;MFVGGPNQRKDYHIEEGEELFYQLQGDMCLKIIENGKHKDILIKEGEMFLLPARIPHSPQRYANSVGLVIERRRLETETDGLRYYVGESTDVLFERWFYCEDLGIQLIPIIQEFFSSMQYQTGKPNPDEIVRAIPFPLNDVMVMDPFSLQDWLNDYKENIALKQSLSLFGDNFETEVIIFGPGITEEEGKNADIWIWQMEGASFVTIDREILILRAGDSLLVPVQTKFHWKRDEGSIALSVVQNPERKRPCI
;
A
#
# COMPACT_ATOMS: atom_id res chain seq x y z
N MET A 1 -1.09 -7.10 4.47
CA MET A 1 -2.36 -7.71 4.93
C MET A 1 -3.21 -8.18 3.75
N PHE A 2 -4.11 -9.15 3.95
CA PHE A 2 -5.13 -9.53 2.97
C PHE A 2 -6.51 -9.09 3.48
N VAL A 3 -7.28 -8.42 2.63
CA VAL A 3 -8.54 -7.79 3.01
C VAL A 3 -9.64 -8.18 2.04
N GLY A 4 -10.72 -8.77 2.56
CA GLY A 4 -11.91 -9.14 1.78
C GLY A 4 -13.05 -8.14 1.86
N GLY A 5 -14.20 -8.53 1.32
CA GLY A 5 -15.44 -7.76 1.38
C GLY A 5 -16.70 -8.62 1.53
N PRO A 6 -17.90 -8.00 1.60
CA PRO A 6 -18.15 -6.60 1.32
C PRO A 6 -17.75 -5.67 2.47
N ASN A 7 -17.13 -4.53 2.13
CA ASN A 7 -16.87 -3.44 3.05
C ASN A 7 -16.95 -2.12 2.30
N GLN A 8 -17.98 -1.33 2.57
CA GLN A 8 -18.19 0.00 1.99
C GLN A 8 -18.18 1.01 3.12
N ARG A 9 -17.45 2.12 2.93
CA ARG A 9 -17.21 3.10 3.98
C ARG A 9 -17.12 4.50 3.38
N LYS A 10 -17.34 5.52 4.21
CA LYS A 10 -17.34 6.93 3.79
C LYS A 10 -16.16 7.72 4.32
N ASP A 11 -15.45 7.17 5.28
CA ASP A 11 -14.22 7.75 5.79
C ASP A 11 -13.08 7.57 4.80
N TYR A 12 -12.25 8.59 4.76
CA TYR A 12 -11.00 8.67 4.05
C TYR A 12 -9.87 8.58 5.07
N HIS A 13 -9.01 7.60 4.89
CA HIS A 13 -7.76 7.49 5.62
C HIS A 13 -6.69 8.32 4.89
N ILE A 14 -5.80 8.91 5.68
CA ILE A 14 -4.69 9.75 5.23
C ILE A 14 -3.48 9.33 6.05
N GLU A 15 -2.41 8.91 5.39
CA GLU A 15 -1.16 8.57 6.07
C GLU A 15 0.03 9.17 5.35
N GLU A 16 1.18 9.18 6.01
CA GLU A 16 2.43 9.69 5.42
C GLU A 16 3.27 8.64 4.71
N GLY A 17 2.94 7.35 4.86
CA GLY A 17 3.49 6.26 4.05
C GLY A 17 2.71 6.06 2.75
N GLU A 18 3.20 5.15 1.91
CA GLU A 18 2.51 4.72 0.69
C GLU A 18 1.78 3.39 0.91
N GLU A 19 0.74 3.14 0.11
CA GLU A 19 -0.02 1.89 0.15
C GLU A 19 -0.01 1.18 -1.20
N LEU A 20 0.51 -0.05 -1.22
CA LEU A 20 0.48 -0.91 -2.40
C LEU A 20 -0.76 -1.80 -2.37
N PHE A 21 -1.54 -1.77 -3.44
CA PHE A 21 -2.73 -2.59 -3.64
C PHE A 21 -2.50 -3.61 -4.75
N TYR A 22 -2.95 -4.84 -4.55
CA TYR A 22 -3.03 -5.86 -5.59
C TYR A 22 -4.30 -6.70 -5.37
N GLN A 23 -5.14 -6.84 -6.40
CA GLN A 23 -6.36 -7.65 -6.30
C GLN A 23 -6.07 -9.10 -6.71
N LEU A 24 -6.14 -10.01 -5.75
CA LEU A 24 -5.97 -11.43 -5.98
C LEU A 24 -7.25 -12.09 -6.50
N GLN A 25 -8.41 -11.62 -6.01
CA GLN A 25 -9.72 -12.11 -6.42
C GLN A 25 -10.73 -10.96 -6.40
N GLY A 26 -11.48 -10.81 -7.49
CA GLY A 26 -12.51 -9.79 -7.67
C GLY A 26 -11.95 -8.36 -7.72
N ASP A 27 -12.85 -7.42 -7.92
CA ASP A 27 -12.52 -6.00 -8.09
C ASP A 27 -12.67 -5.23 -6.77
N MET A 28 -12.05 -4.06 -6.71
CA MET A 28 -12.36 -3.02 -5.71
C MET A 28 -12.38 -1.62 -6.34
N CYS A 29 -13.01 -0.67 -5.65
CA CYS A 29 -12.87 0.75 -5.97
C CYS A 29 -12.17 1.46 -4.82
N LEU A 30 -11.05 2.13 -5.10
CA LEU A 30 -10.40 3.03 -4.16
C LEU A 30 -10.83 4.47 -4.47
N LYS A 31 -11.70 5.04 -3.64
CA LYS A 31 -12.09 6.44 -3.78
C LYS A 31 -10.97 7.31 -3.23
N ILE A 32 -10.50 8.30 -3.96
CA ILE A 32 -9.44 9.20 -3.52
C ILE A 32 -9.86 10.66 -3.66
N ILE A 33 -9.12 11.55 -3.00
CA ILE A 33 -9.13 12.98 -3.31
C ILE A 33 -7.87 13.32 -4.09
N GLU A 34 -8.00 13.48 -5.40
CA GLU A 34 -6.92 13.89 -6.30
C GLU A 34 -7.15 15.35 -6.69
N ASN A 35 -6.16 16.23 -6.48
CA ASN A 35 -6.26 17.65 -6.83
C ASN A 35 -7.54 18.33 -6.29
N GLY A 36 -7.91 18.00 -5.05
CA GLY A 36 -9.09 18.53 -4.38
C GLY A 36 -10.43 18.05 -4.94
N LYS A 37 -10.44 16.97 -5.74
CA LYS A 37 -11.64 16.38 -6.33
C LYS A 37 -11.75 14.89 -6.01
N HIS A 38 -12.98 14.42 -5.81
CA HIS A 38 -13.24 12.98 -5.70
C HIS A 38 -12.89 12.29 -7.04
N LYS A 39 -12.16 11.18 -6.95
CA LYS A 39 -11.84 10.29 -8.07
C LYS A 39 -11.98 8.85 -7.63
N ASP A 40 -12.61 8.04 -8.47
CA ASP A 40 -12.77 6.61 -8.22
C ASP A 40 -11.69 5.85 -9.02
N ILE A 41 -10.83 5.10 -8.33
CA ILE A 41 -9.81 4.23 -8.93
C ILE A 41 -10.34 2.80 -8.89
N LEU A 42 -10.76 2.27 -10.04
CA LEU A 42 -11.16 0.87 -10.15
C LEU A 42 -9.91 0.00 -10.28
N ILE A 43 -9.68 -0.89 -9.32
CA ILE A 43 -8.58 -1.86 -9.33
C ILE A 43 -9.21 -3.23 -9.54
N LYS A 44 -9.04 -3.80 -10.72
CA LYS A 44 -9.65 -5.08 -11.11
C LYS A 44 -8.81 -6.26 -10.64
N GLU A 45 -9.41 -7.45 -10.65
CA GLU A 45 -8.68 -8.70 -10.41
C GLU A 45 -7.39 -8.79 -11.26
N GLY A 46 -6.27 -9.10 -10.63
CA GLY A 46 -4.94 -9.17 -11.26
C GLY A 46 -4.23 -7.83 -11.44
N GLU A 47 -4.89 -6.70 -11.16
CA GLU A 47 -4.28 -5.37 -11.25
C GLU A 47 -3.54 -4.99 -9.97
N MET A 48 -2.45 -4.24 -10.16
CA MET A 48 -1.65 -3.61 -9.11
C MET A 48 -1.77 -2.09 -9.20
N PHE A 49 -1.74 -1.43 -8.04
CA PHE A 49 -1.81 0.01 -7.92
C PHE A 49 -1.02 0.48 -6.69
N LEU A 50 -0.21 1.52 -6.85
CA LEU A 50 0.53 2.15 -5.75
C LEU A 50 -0.06 3.53 -5.45
N LEU A 51 -0.53 3.72 -4.21
CA LEU A 51 -1.03 5.00 -3.74
C LEU A 51 0.12 5.82 -3.13
N PRO A 52 0.43 7.01 -3.69
CA PRO A 52 1.39 7.93 -3.08
C PRO A 52 0.96 8.39 -1.68
N ALA A 53 1.95 8.75 -0.87
CA ALA A 53 1.72 9.26 0.47
C ALA A 53 0.81 10.49 0.50
N ARG A 54 0.06 10.64 1.61
CA ARG A 54 -0.77 11.81 1.96
C ARG A 54 -1.91 12.10 1.00
N ILE A 55 -2.35 11.09 0.23
CA ILE A 55 -3.59 11.14 -0.55
C ILE A 55 -4.72 10.59 0.31
N PRO A 56 -5.78 11.38 0.60
CA PRO A 56 -6.97 10.86 1.25
C PRO A 56 -7.59 9.76 0.39
N HIS A 57 -7.82 8.59 0.97
CA HIS A 57 -8.36 7.44 0.25
C HIS A 57 -9.38 6.64 1.08
N SER A 58 -10.37 6.05 0.40
CA SER A 58 -11.50 5.33 1.01
C SER A 58 -11.76 4.04 0.22
N PRO A 59 -11.24 2.89 0.68
CA PRO A 59 -11.36 1.62 -0.03
C PRO A 59 -12.78 1.05 0.04
N GLN A 60 -13.33 0.70 -1.11
CA GLN A 60 -14.63 0.07 -1.29
C GLN A 60 -14.43 -1.35 -1.82
N ARG A 61 -14.75 -2.36 -1.00
CA ARG A 61 -14.56 -3.78 -1.33
C ARG A 61 -15.91 -4.44 -1.55
N TYR A 62 -16.02 -5.22 -2.63
CA TYR A 62 -17.23 -5.95 -2.96
C TYR A 62 -17.24 -7.36 -2.33
N ALA A 63 -18.40 -8.02 -2.32
CA ALA A 63 -18.50 -9.39 -1.81
C ALA A 63 -17.65 -10.36 -2.63
N ASN A 64 -17.09 -11.38 -1.97
CA ASN A 64 -16.24 -12.40 -2.59
C ASN A 64 -14.97 -11.86 -3.26
N SER A 65 -14.43 -10.74 -2.77
CA SER A 65 -13.13 -10.21 -3.18
C SER A 65 -12.05 -10.50 -2.15
N VAL A 66 -10.79 -10.55 -2.60
CA VAL A 66 -9.58 -10.66 -1.77
C VAL A 66 -8.49 -9.80 -2.39
N GLY A 67 -8.07 -8.74 -1.67
CA GLY A 67 -6.94 -7.91 -2.08
C GLY A 67 -5.80 -7.93 -1.09
N LEU A 68 -4.57 -7.91 -1.60
CA LEU A 68 -3.35 -7.63 -0.85
C LEU A 68 -3.22 -6.12 -0.69
N VAL A 69 -2.91 -5.69 0.52
CA VAL A 69 -2.45 -4.32 0.84
C VAL A 69 -1.12 -4.41 1.58
N ILE A 70 -0.12 -3.66 1.13
CA ILE A 70 1.16 -3.51 1.84
C ILE A 70 1.34 -2.04 2.19
N GLU A 71 1.52 -1.82 3.48
CA GLU A 71 1.85 -0.55 4.13
C GLU A 71 2.94 -0.84 5.18
N ARG A 72 3.60 0.20 5.68
CA ARG A 72 4.69 0.06 6.66
C ARG A 72 4.35 0.64 8.02
N ARG A 73 5.10 0.19 9.03
CA ARG A 73 5.09 0.82 10.35
C ARG A 73 5.41 2.31 10.23
N ARG A 74 4.67 3.12 10.99
CA ARG A 74 4.87 4.57 11.08
C ARG A 74 6.15 4.89 11.85
N LEU A 75 6.87 5.92 11.42
CA LEU A 75 7.87 6.60 12.26
C LEU A 75 7.14 7.29 13.42
N GLU A 76 7.78 7.45 14.58
CA GLU A 76 7.20 8.15 15.74
C GLU A 76 6.79 9.61 15.45
N THR A 77 7.35 10.20 14.39
CA THR A 77 7.03 11.56 13.93
C THR A 77 5.86 11.61 12.94
N GLU A 78 5.40 10.47 12.44
CA GLU A 78 4.33 10.40 11.45
C GLU A 78 2.95 10.41 12.09
N THR A 79 1.98 10.99 11.40
CA THR A 79 0.59 11.07 11.86
C THR A 79 -0.36 10.51 10.81
N ASP A 80 -1.36 9.77 11.26
CA ASP A 80 -2.47 9.31 10.45
C ASP A 80 -3.71 10.17 10.70
N GLY A 81 -4.55 10.29 9.69
CA GLY A 81 -5.81 11.03 9.73
C GLY A 81 -6.97 10.15 9.27
N LEU A 82 -8.09 10.22 9.98
CA LEU A 82 -9.37 9.71 9.49
C LEU A 82 -10.33 10.88 9.29
N ARG A 83 -10.91 10.97 8.10
CA ARG A 83 -11.72 12.11 7.68
C ARG A 83 -13.03 11.69 7.02
N TYR A 84 -14.11 12.39 7.34
CA TYR A 84 -15.37 12.34 6.60
C TYR A 84 -15.61 13.69 5.92
N TYR A 85 -16.25 13.66 4.75
CA TYR A 85 -16.57 14.83 3.95
C TYR A 85 -18.07 15.13 3.94
N VAL A 86 -18.43 16.39 3.65
CA VAL A 86 -19.83 16.82 3.52
C VAL A 86 -20.39 16.36 2.17
N GLY A 87 -21.18 15.28 2.18
CA GLY A 87 -21.79 14.75 0.96
C GLY A 87 -20.73 14.35 -0.08
N GLU A 88 -20.84 14.89 -1.30
CA GLU A 88 -19.89 14.69 -2.41
C GLU A 88 -18.93 15.87 -2.59
N SER A 89 -18.90 16.81 -1.64
CA SER A 89 -17.94 17.92 -1.62
C SER A 89 -16.63 17.49 -0.96
N THR A 90 -15.59 18.30 -1.11
CA THR A 90 -14.31 18.13 -0.39
C THR A 90 -14.21 18.97 0.88
N ASP A 91 -15.35 19.49 1.38
CA ASP A 91 -15.42 20.16 2.67
C ASP A 91 -15.39 19.13 3.81
N VAL A 92 -14.54 19.36 4.81
CA VAL A 92 -14.37 18.45 5.96
C VAL A 92 -15.61 18.48 6.85
N LEU A 93 -16.21 17.31 7.08
CA LEU A 93 -17.32 17.13 8.02
C LEU A 93 -16.82 16.76 9.42
N PHE A 94 -15.85 15.87 9.51
CA PHE A 94 -15.24 15.38 10.74
C PHE A 94 -13.83 14.90 10.45
N GLU A 95 -12.88 15.16 11.34
CA GLU A 95 -11.52 14.62 11.21
C GLU A 95 -10.88 14.33 12.58
N ARG A 96 -10.09 13.27 12.64
CA ARG A 96 -9.23 12.95 13.79
C ARG A 96 -7.85 12.57 13.30
N TRP A 97 -6.85 13.07 14.01
CA TRP A 97 -5.43 12.83 13.75
C TRP A 97 -4.83 12.06 14.92
N PHE A 98 -4.05 11.03 14.65
CA PHE A 98 -3.52 10.11 15.65
C PHE A 98 -2.19 9.50 15.20
N TYR A 99 -1.37 9.08 16.17
CA TYR A 99 -0.24 8.21 15.88
C TYR A 99 -0.74 6.77 15.69
N CYS A 100 -0.39 6.12 14.59
CA CYS A 100 -0.86 4.79 14.24
C CYS A 100 0.16 3.70 14.59
N GLU A 101 -0.19 2.88 15.59
CA GLU A 101 0.51 1.65 15.98
C GLU A 101 -0.19 0.41 15.41
N ASP A 102 -1.53 0.37 15.50
CA ASP A 102 -2.39 -0.67 14.94
C ASP A 102 -3.65 -0.02 14.35
N LEU A 103 -3.65 0.11 13.02
CA LEU A 103 -4.71 0.78 12.28
C LEU A 103 -6.07 0.10 12.50
N GLY A 104 -6.11 -1.24 12.49
CA GLY A 104 -7.35 -1.99 12.61
C GLY A 104 -8.06 -1.77 13.95
N ILE A 105 -7.28 -1.65 15.03
CA ILE A 105 -7.82 -1.41 16.38
C ILE A 105 -8.15 0.06 16.58
N GLN A 106 -7.26 0.97 16.17
CA GLN A 106 -7.38 2.40 16.49
C GLN A 106 -8.47 3.12 15.68
N LEU A 107 -8.82 2.61 14.49
CA LEU A 107 -9.90 3.20 13.69
C LEU A 107 -11.29 2.99 14.32
N ILE A 108 -11.51 1.87 15.03
CA ILE A 108 -12.83 1.53 15.62
C ILE A 108 -13.38 2.64 16.52
N PRO A 109 -12.67 3.13 17.56
CA PRO A 109 -13.19 4.18 18.42
C PRO A 109 -13.40 5.51 17.70
N ILE A 110 -12.56 5.87 16.71
CA ILE A 110 -12.71 7.10 15.92
C ILE A 110 -13.98 7.05 15.07
N ILE A 111 -14.24 5.90 14.43
CA ILE A 111 -15.45 5.68 13.65
C ILE A 111 -16.69 5.74 14.56
N GLN A 112 -16.65 5.13 15.75
CA GLN A 112 -17.73 5.21 16.73
C GLN A 112 -17.98 6.64 17.21
N GLU A 113 -16.91 7.42 17.42
CA GLU A 113 -17.00 8.84 17.76
C GLU A 113 -17.73 9.61 16.66
N PHE A 114 -17.34 9.42 15.39
CA PHE A 114 -18.02 10.04 14.27
C PHE A 114 -19.51 9.71 14.24
N PHE A 115 -19.89 8.43 14.33
CA PHE A 115 -21.30 8.02 14.30
C PHE A 115 -22.12 8.50 15.51
N SER A 116 -21.45 8.85 16.61
CA SER A 116 -22.08 9.43 17.80
C SER A 116 -22.10 10.97 17.78
N SER A 117 -21.46 11.60 16.79
CA SER A 117 -21.24 13.04 16.73
C SER A 117 -22.45 13.83 16.20
N MET A 118 -22.49 15.13 16.51
CA MET A 118 -23.47 16.06 15.92
C MET A 118 -23.26 16.22 14.40
N GLN A 119 -22.02 16.10 13.94
CA GLN A 119 -21.66 16.21 12.53
C GLN A 119 -22.30 15.08 11.73
N TYR A 120 -22.29 13.84 12.26
CA TYR A 120 -23.02 12.73 11.66
C TYR A 120 -24.54 12.95 11.68
N GLN A 121 -25.09 13.41 12.81
CA GLN A 121 -26.54 13.61 12.96
C GLN A 121 -27.09 14.72 12.04
N THR A 122 -26.32 15.79 11.83
CA THR A 122 -26.76 16.98 11.09
C THR A 122 -26.25 17.03 9.66
N GLY A 123 -25.21 16.25 9.34
CA GLY A 123 -24.48 16.32 8.06
C GLY A 123 -23.75 17.65 7.86
N LYS A 124 -23.49 18.42 8.93
CA LYS A 124 -22.84 19.73 8.88
C LYS A 124 -21.61 19.76 9.79
N PRO A 125 -20.55 20.50 9.41
CA PRO A 125 -19.43 20.74 10.30
C PRO A 125 -19.89 21.35 11.62
N ASN A 126 -19.26 20.97 12.73
CA ASN A 126 -19.56 21.56 14.03
C ASN A 126 -18.90 22.94 14.12
N PRO A 127 -19.66 24.04 14.24
CA PRO A 127 -19.09 25.39 14.27
C PRO A 127 -18.23 25.66 15.51
N ASP A 128 -18.44 24.90 16.59
CA ASP A 128 -17.68 25.03 17.83
C ASP A 128 -16.43 24.13 17.85
N GLU A 129 -16.26 23.25 16.85
CA GLU A 129 -15.08 22.41 16.73
C GLU A 129 -13.90 23.23 16.23
N ILE A 130 -12.83 23.23 17.03
CA ILE A 130 -11.59 23.91 16.67
C ILE A 130 -10.95 23.16 15.52
N VAL A 131 -10.98 23.77 14.32
CA VAL A 131 -10.23 23.28 13.16
C VAL A 131 -8.75 23.29 13.51
N ARG A 132 -8.16 22.09 13.62
CA ARG A 132 -6.72 21.95 13.83
C ARG A 132 -6.01 22.05 12.48
N ALA A 133 -4.82 22.62 12.48
CA ALA A 133 -3.98 22.60 11.29
C ALA A 133 -3.69 21.14 10.90
N ILE A 134 -3.77 20.84 9.60
CA ILE A 134 -3.37 19.54 9.06
C ILE A 134 -1.88 19.35 9.39
N PRO A 135 -1.45 18.20 9.96
CA PRO A 135 -0.07 18.00 10.37
C PRO A 135 0.96 18.11 9.24
N PHE A 136 0.52 17.90 7.99
CA PHE A 136 1.33 17.97 6.79
C PHE A 136 0.48 18.39 5.58
N PRO A 137 1.09 18.93 4.51
CA PRO A 137 0.37 19.16 3.25
C PRO A 137 -0.14 17.84 2.68
N LEU A 138 -1.39 17.85 2.19
CA LEU A 138 -1.93 16.75 1.41
C LEU A 138 -1.29 16.76 0.02
N ASN A 139 -1.15 15.58 -0.56
CA ASN A 139 -0.50 15.42 -1.85
C ASN A 139 -1.47 15.77 -3.00
N ASP A 140 -0.99 16.51 -3.99
CA ASP A 140 -1.73 16.99 -5.17
C ASP A 140 -1.27 16.33 -6.48
N VAL A 141 -0.37 15.35 -6.43
CA VAL A 141 0.05 14.61 -7.62
C VAL A 141 -1.12 13.87 -8.26
N MET A 142 -1.10 13.78 -9.59
CA MET A 142 -1.96 12.85 -10.31
C MET A 142 -1.47 11.43 -10.05
N VAL A 143 -2.37 10.54 -9.62
CA VAL A 143 -2.05 9.13 -9.41
C VAL A 143 -1.98 8.41 -10.75
N MET A 144 -1.18 7.34 -10.79
CA MET A 144 -1.14 6.44 -11.93
C MET A 144 -2.45 5.67 -12.10
N ASP A 145 -2.66 5.07 -13.26
CA ASP A 145 -3.72 4.08 -13.44
C ASP A 145 -3.26 2.71 -12.92
N PRO A 146 -4.16 1.90 -12.34
CA PRO A 146 -3.88 0.49 -12.08
C PRO A 146 -3.49 -0.23 -13.37
N PHE A 147 -2.66 -1.27 -13.25
CA PHE A 147 -2.23 -2.07 -14.40
C PHE A 147 -2.22 -3.55 -14.07
N SER A 148 -2.49 -4.37 -15.09
CA SER A 148 -2.41 -5.83 -15.01
C SER A 148 -0.98 -6.26 -14.74
N LEU A 149 -0.74 -6.90 -13.58
CA LEU A 149 0.58 -7.42 -13.24
C LEU A 149 1.02 -8.50 -14.24
N GLN A 150 0.08 -9.34 -14.69
CA GLN A 150 0.39 -10.42 -15.63
C GLN A 150 0.80 -9.88 -17.00
N ASP A 151 0.11 -8.86 -17.51
CA ASP A 151 0.46 -8.26 -18.80
C ASP A 151 1.81 -7.56 -18.71
N TRP A 152 2.07 -6.84 -17.62
CA TRP A 152 3.39 -6.27 -17.35
C TRP A 152 4.49 -7.36 -17.34
N LEU A 153 4.28 -8.48 -16.64
CA LEU A 153 5.25 -9.58 -16.61
C LEU A 153 5.49 -10.18 -18.01
N ASN A 154 4.44 -10.29 -18.83
CA ASN A 154 4.56 -10.79 -20.19
C ASN A 154 5.37 -9.85 -21.09
N ASP A 155 5.11 -8.55 -21.00
CA ASP A 155 5.78 -7.51 -21.81
C ASP A 155 7.28 -7.40 -21.48
N TYR A 156 7.65 -7.60 -20.21
CA TYR A 156 9.04 -7.46 -19.75
C TYR A 156 9.78 -8.78 -19.53
N LYS A 157 9.20 -9.92 -19.91
CA LYS A 157 9.76 -11.26 -19.66
C LYS A 157 11.21 -11.42 -20.12
N GLU A 158 11.52 -10.97 -21.34
CA GLU A 158 12.88 -11.03 -21.89
C GLU A 158 13.82 -10.09 -21.13
N ASN A 159 13.35 -8.90 -20.75
CA ASN A 159 14.15 -7.95 -19.97
C ASN A 159 14.46 -8.48 -18.58
N ILE A 160 13.52 -9.17 -17.93
CA ILE A 160 13.73 -9.81 -16.62
C ILE A 160 14.80 -10.90 -16.73
N ALA A 161 14.74 -11.74 -17.76
CA ALA A 161 15.74 -12.78 -18.00
C ALA A 161 17.15 -12.18 -18.26
N LEU A 162 17.23 -11.04 -18.96
CA LEU A 162 18.51 -10.40 -19.29
C LEU A 162 19.10 -9.55 -18.16
N LYS A 163 18.28 -8.74 -17.49
CA LYS A 163 18.72 -7.78 -16.46
C LYS A 163 18.69 -8.36 -15.05
N GLN A 164 18.16 -9.57 -14.87
CA GLN A 164 17.94 -10.28 -13.61
C GLN A 164 16.94 -9.61 -12.66
N SER A 165 16.73 -8.29 -12.74
CA SER A 165 15.71 -7.58 -11.98
C SER A 165 15.19 -6.31 -12.67
N LEU A 166 13.95 -5.92 -12.37
CA LEU A 166 13.30 -4.69 -12.83
C LEU A 166 12.41 -4.08 -11.75
N SER A 167 12.45 -2.75 -11.59
CA SER A 167 11.51 -2.00 -10.73
C SER A 167 10.20 -1.74 -11.46
N LEU A 168 9.06 -2.00 -10.80
CA LEU A 168 7.71 -1.75 -11.34
C LEU A 168 7.39 -0.25 -11.42
N PHE A 169 7.77 0.49 -10.38
CA PHE A 169 7.37 1.88 -10.18
C PHE A 169 8.51 2.88 -10.38
N GLY A 170 9.71 2.40 -10.67
CA GLY A 170 10.92 3.21 -10.82
C GLY A 170 11.38 3.83 -9.51
N ASP A 171 12.03 4.99 -9.58
CA ASP A 171 12.69 5.65 -8.44
C ASP A 171 11.91 6.84 -7.89
N ASN A 172 10.65 7.04 -8.30
CA ASN A 172 9.86 8.20 -7.88
C ASN A 172 9.15 7.97 -6.54
N PHE A 173 9.07 6.73 -6.07
CA PHE A 173 8.29 6.33 -4.90
C PHE A 173 9.18 5.90 -3.73
N GLU A 174 8.60 5.92 -2.54
CA GLU A 174 9.18 5.31 -1.34
C GLU A 174 9.22 3.78 -1.51
N THR A 175 8.09 3.21 -1.95
CA THR A 175 7.88 1.79 -2.15
C THR A 175 8.70 1.28 -3.33
N GLU A 176 9.49 0.25 -3.06
CA GLU A 176 10.18 -0.53 -4.08
C GLU A 176 9.41 -1.81 -4.31
N VAL A 177 8.93 -2.01 -5.54
CA VAL A 177 8.47 -3.31 -6.00
C VAL A 177 9.35 -3.75 -7.13
N ILE A 178 10.12 -4.83 -6.89
CA ILE A 178 11.14 -5.31 -7.81
C ILE A 178 10.77 -6.73 -8.24
N ILE A 179 10.70 -6.96 -9.54
CA ILE A 179 10.63 -8.31 -10.11
C ILE A 179 12.03 -8.83 -10.33
N PHE A 180 12.26 -10.06 -9.92
CA PHE A 180 13.47 -10.81 -10.13
C PHE A 180 13.22 -12.00 -11.05
N GLY A 181 14.13 -12.19 -12.00
CA GLY A 181 14.28 -13.41 -12.77
C GLY A 181 15.31 -14.36 -12.16
N PRO A 182 15.76 -15.36 -12.92
CA PRO A 182 16.84 -16.26 -12.52
C PRO A 182 18.11 -15.50 -12.14
N GLY A 183 18.82 -15.98 -11.12
CA GLY A 183 20.07 -15.36 -10.69
C GLY A 183 20.31 -15.48 -9.19
N ILE A 184 21.25 -14.66 -8.71
CA ILE A 184 21.69 -14.63 -7.32
C ILE A 184 21.62 -13.19 -6.84
N THR A 185 21.10 -12.99 -5.63
CA THR A 185 21.14 -11.72 -4.91
C THR A 185 21.77 -11.95 -3.54
N GLU A 186 22.75 -11.12 -3.19
CA GLU A 186 23.23 -10.98 -1.81
C GLU A 186 22.59 -9.73 -1.21
N GLU A 187 21.89 -9.89 -0.10
CA GLU A 187 21.34 -8.76 0.66
C GLU A 187 22.09 -8.61 1.97
N GLU A 188 22.63 -7.41 2.20
CA GLU A 188 23.51 -7.10 3.33
C GLU A 188 22.74 -6.55 4.55
N GLY A 189 21.41 -6.48 4.44
CA GLY A 189 20.51 -6.07 5.50
C GLY A 189 20.00 -4.65 5.24
N LYS A 190 18.71 -4.55 4.88
CA LYS A 190 18.04 -3.26 4.68
C LYS A 190 17.53 -2.69 6.00
N ASN A 191 17.35 -1.37 6.05
CA ASN A 191 16.66 -0.65 7.12
C ASN A 191 15.12 -0.78 7.03
N ALA A 192 14.61 -1.83 6.37
CA ALA A 192 13.20 -2.17 6.31
C ALA A 192 13.03 -3.69 6.11
N ASP A 193 11.86 -4.21 6.43
CA ASP A 193 11.49 -5.59 6.09
C ASP A 193 11.40 -5.75 4.55
N ILE A 194 11.69 -6.96 4.08
CA ILE A 194 11.55 -7.33 2.67
C ILE A 194 10.51 -8.45 2.59
N TRP A 195 9.42 -8.21 1.88
CA TRP A 195 8.44 -9.26 1.59
C TRP A 195 8.70 -9.83 0.20
N ILE A 196 8.97 -11.12 0.12
CA ILE A 196 9.22 -11.87 -1.11
C ILE A 196 7.99 -12.70 -1.44
N TRP A 197 7.57 -12.68 -2.70
CA TRP A 197 6.54 -13.55 -3.24
C TRP A 197 7.09 -14.29 -4.47
N GLN A 198 7.19 -15.61 -4.37
CA GLN A 198 7.60 -16.46 -5.48
C GLN A 198 6.38 -16.73 -6.37
N MET A 199 6.33 -16.09 -7.54
CA MET A 199 5.16 -16.18 -8.43
C MET A 199 5.26 -17.39 -9.38
N GLU A 200 6.45 -17.63 -9.94
CA GLU A 200 6.72 -18.74 -10.85
C GLU A 200 8.01 -19.48 -10.47
N GLY A 201 8.07 -20.79 -10.71
CA GLY A 201 9.28 -21.59 -10.47
C GLY A 201 9.62 -21.75 -8.99
N ALA A 202 10.92 -21.82 -8.69
CA ALA A 202 11.42 -21.99 -7.33
C ALA A 202 12.67 -21.14 -7.04
N SER A 203 12.87 -20.83 -5.77
CA SER A 203 14.08 -20.17 -5.28
C SER A 203 14.48 -20.66 -3.88
N PHE A 204 15.69 -20.28 -3.48
CA PHE A 204 16.35 -20.71 -2.24
C PHE A 204 16.86 -19.48 -1.52
N VAL A 205 16.27 -19.19 -0.35
CA VAL A 205 16.69 -18.10 0.52
C VAL A 205 17.51 -18.70 1.66
N THR A 206 18.77 -18.31 1.77
CA THR A 206 19.67 -18.78 2.83
C THR A 206 19.85 -17.69 3.89
N ILE A 207 19.44 -17.96 5.12
CA ILE A 207 19.56 -17.07 6.29
C ILE A 207 20.29 -17.87 7.37
N ASP A 208 21.39 -17.34 7.92
CA ASP A 208 22.16 -17.97 9.00
C ASP A 208 22.51 -19.46 8.78
N ARG A 209 22.74 -19.86 7.51
CA ARG A 209 23.04 -21.23 7.02
C ARG A 209 21.82 -22.15 6.89
N GLU A 210 20.63 -21.71 7.24
CA GLU A 210 19.38 -22.41 6.94
C GLU A 210 18.90 -22.03 5.54
N ILE A 211 18.42 -23.02 4.78
CA ILE A 211 17.91 -22.81 3.42
C ILE A 211 16.39 -22.99 3.45
N LEU A 212 15.68 -21.92 3.12
CA LEU A 212 14.25 -21.90 2.90
C LEU A 212 13.99 -22.05 1.39
N ILE A 213 13.15 -23.00 1.01
CA ILE A 213 12.77 -23.24 -0.39
C ILE A 213 11.43 -22.56 -0.62
N LEU A 214 11.37 -21.63 -1.56
CA LEU A 214 10.13 -20.99 -1.99
C LEU A 214 9.72 -21.54 -3.35
N ARG A 215 8.51 -22.07 -3.45
CA ARG A 215 7.87 -22.55 -4.69
C ARG A 215 6.84 -21.53 -5.17
N ALA A 216 6.37 -21.67 -6.40
CA ALA A 216 5.28 -20.85 -6.92
C ALA A 216 4.08 -20.81 -5.96
N GLY A 217 3.70 -19.59 -5.56
CA GLY A 217 2.66 -19.30 -4.56
C GLY A 217 3.20 -19.04 -3.14
N ASP A 218 4.43 -19.44 -2.82
CA ASP A 218 5.02 -19.21 -1.50
C ASP A 218 5.45 -17.75 -1.34
N SER A 219 5.38 -17.24 -0.10
CA SER A 219 5.91 -15.94 0.27
C SER A 219 6.75 -16.03 1.54
N LEU A 220 7.67 -15.08 1.71
CA LEU A 220 8.56 -14.98 2.85
C LEU A 220 8.70 -13.53 3.27
N LEU A 221 8.47 -13.25 4.56
CA LEU A 221 8.88 -11.98 5.16
C LEU A 221 10.28 -12.13 5.72
N VAL A 222 11.23 -11.35 5.20
CA VAL A 222 12.60 -11.26 5.71
C VAL A 222 12.67 -10.02 6.60
N PRO A 223 12.91 -10.16 7.91
CA PRO A 223 12.94 -9.02 8.83
C PRO A 223 14.08 -8.04 8.54
N VAL A 224 13.88 -6.79 8.93
CA VAL A 224 14.86 -5.69 8.90
C VAL A 224 16.23 -6.12 9.44
N GLN A 225 17.31 -5.63 8.82
CA GLN A 225 18.71 -5.99 9.09
C GLN A 225 19.10 -7.47 8.87
N THR A 226 18.18 -8.33 8.41
CA THR A 226 18.51 -9.72 8.12
C THR A 226 19.32 -9.80 6.83
N LYS A 227 20.50 -10.41 6.91
CA LYS A 227 21.32 -10.74 5.75
C LYS A 227 20.85 -12.04 5.14
N PHE A 228 20.79 -12.11 3.82
CA PHE A 228 20.44 -13.37 3.16
C PHE A 228 21.04 -13.48 1.77
N HIS A 229 21.27 -14.72 1.38
CA HIS A 229 21.63 -15.09 0.02
C HIS A 229 20.40 -15.66 -0.66
N TRP A 230 20.03 -15.13 -1.83
CA TRP A 230 18.84 -15.57 -2.57
C TRP A 230 19.20 -16.04 -3.96
N LYS A 231 19.12 -17.36 -4.16
CA LYS A 231 19.32 -18.01 -5.46
C LYS A 231 17.97 -18.36 -6.08
N ARG A 232 17.76 -17.94 -7.33
CA ARG A 232 16.53 -18.16 -8.10
C ARG A 232 16.84 -19.02 -9.32
N ASP A 233 16.09 -20.10 -9.49
CA ASP A 233 16.33 -21.07 -10.57
C ASP A 233 15.90 -20.51 -11.94
N GLU A 234 16.35 -21.16 -13.01
CA GLU A 234 15.92 -20.85 -14.38
C GLU A 234 14.40 -20.89 -14.54
N GLY A 235 13.87 -19.92 -15.27
CA GLY A 235 12.43 -19.75 -15.46
C GLY A 235 11.64 -19.29 -14.22
N SER A 236 12.30 -18.97 -13.10
CA SER A 236 11.62 -18.42 -11.93
C SER A 236 11.33 -16.93 -12.08
N ILE A 237 10.21 -16.51 -11.51
CA ILE A 237 9.82 -15.11 -11.35
C ILE A 237 9.42 -14.90 -9.90
N ALA A 238 10.03 -13.92 -9.26
CA ALA A 238 9.69 -13.50 -7.90
C ALA A 238 9.52 -12.00 -7.82
N LEU A 239 8.69 -11.55 -6.89
CA LEU A 239 8.47 -10.16 -6.57
C LEU A 239 9.01 -9.90 -5.16
N SER A 240 9.68 -8.76 -4.95
CA SER A 240 9.98 -8.26 -3.61
C SER A 240 9.34 -6.89 -3.38
N VAL A 241 8.81 -6.66 -2.19
CA VAL A 241 8.32 -5.35 -1.75
C VAL A 241 9.13 -4.86 -0.57
N VAL A 242 9.55 -3.60 -0.63
CA VAL A 242 10.23 -2.90 0.47
C VAL A 242 9.66 -1.49 0.58
N GLN A 243 9.32 -1.08 1.81
CA GLN A 243 8.92 0.28 2.13
C GLN A 243 9.87 0.83 3.19
N ASN A 244 10.97 1.45 2.74
CA ASN A 244 11.96 2.05 3.62
C ASN A 244 11.62 3.53 3.86
N PRO A 245 11.29 3.96 5.10
CA PRO A 245 11.00 5.37 5.39
C PRO A 245 12.14 6.34 5.06
N GLU A 246 13.39 5.88 4.95
CA GLU A 246 14.51 6.73 4.51
C GLU A 246 14.39 7.14 3.03
N ARG A 247 13.57 6.44 2.24
CA ARG A 247 13.26 6.78 0.84
C ARG A 247 12.04 7.70 0.72
N LYS A 248 11.41 8.06 1.83
CA LYS A 248 10.23 8.91 1.84
C LYS A 248 10.50 10.20 1.06
N ARG A 249 9.61 10.51 0.12
CA ARG A 249 9.77 11.70 -0.71
C ARG A 249 9.38 12.94 0.08
N PRO A 250 10.16 14.03 0.02
CA PRO A 250 9.72 15.31 0.55
C PRO A 250 8.48 15.74 -0.23
N CYS A 251 7.50 16.34 0.44
CA CYS A 251 6.45 17.06 -0.27
C CYS A 251 7.08 18.21 -1.04
N ILE A 252 6.70 18.34 -2.31
CA ILE A 252 6.97 19.52 -3.13
C ILE A 252 5.90 20.55 -2.84
#